data_AF-A0A017HT14-F1
#
_entry.id   AF-A0A017HT14-F1
#
_cell.length_a   1.000
_cell.length_b   1.000
_cell.length_c   1.000
_cell.angle_alpha   90.00
_cell.angle_beta   90.00
_cell.angle_gamma   90.00
#
_symmetry.space_group_name_H-M   'P 1'
#
loop_
_entity.id
_entity.type
_entity.pdbx_description
1 polymer ?
#
loop_
_entity_poly.entity_id
_entity_poly.type
_entity_poly.pdbx_seq_one_letter_code
_entity_poly.pdbx_strand_id
1 'polypeptide(L)'
;MYDKFKLATRVGTLILLSHIVVSIYLWFVELPNAATVKEITFPVTIIYALGFVNWMIANQKRLVGEPVNQGYVSMVTIVAIAMIVPHIALPLLFYPMHLTVDQLNGGFLFLESAFGAMFALVFSDLFEKKTEASAAATAGVATPNPANP
;
A
#
# COMPACT_ATOMS: atom_id res chain seq x y z
N MET A 1 7.17 -10.24 18.66
CA MET A 1 7.72 -10.05 17.32
C MET A 1 6.63 -10.30 16.28
N TYR A 2 6.49 -9.42 15.29
CA TYR A 2 5.45 -9.53 14.26
C TYR A 2 6.05 -10.04 12.95
N ASP A 3 5.31 -10.91 12.29
CA ASP A 3 5.63 -11.48 10.99
C ASP A 3 5.42 -10.43 9.89
N LYS A 4 6.49 -10.11 9.13
CA LYS A 4 6.53 -9.13 8.03
C LYS A 4 5.40 -9.38 7.02
N PHE A 5 5.24 -10.63 6.60
CA PHE A 5 4.24 -11.01 5.61
C PHE A 5 2.83 -10.79 6.16
N LYS A 6 2.54 -11.29 7.36
CA LYS A 6 1.21 -11.16 7.96
C LYS A 6 0.84 -9.69 8.19
N LEU A 7 1.78 -8.85 8.62
CA LEU A 7 1.53 -7.42 8.80
C LEU A 7 1.18 -6.75 7.47
N ALA A 8 2.01 -6.93 6.45
CA ALA A 8 1.81 -6.33 5.14
C ALA A 8 0.53 -6.83 4.45
N THR A 9 0.22 -8.13 4.53
CA THR A 9 -1.04 -8.67 4.02
C THR A 9 -2.23 -8.06 4.75
N ARG A 10 -2.20 -7.92 6.08
CA ARG A 10 -3.30 -7.31 6.85
C ARG A 10 -3.51 -5.86 6.45
N VAL A 11 -2.43 -5.08 6.40
CA VAL A 11 -2.50 -3.65 6.06
C VAL A 11 -2.96 -3.46 4.62
N GLY A 12 -2.40 -4.20 3.66
CA GLY A 12 -2.81 -4.15 2.26
C GLY A 12 -4.26 -4.58 2.06
N THR A 13 -4.73 -5.64 2.72
CA THR A 13 -6.14 -6.05 2.70
C THR A 13 -7.05 -4.98 3.29
N LEU A 14 -6.68 -4.35 4.41
CA LEU A 14 -7.49 -3.29 5.03
C LEU A 14 -7.65 -2.09 4.10
N ILE A 15 -6.58 -1.66 3.44
CA ILE A 15 -6.61 -0.56 2.46
C ILE A 15 -7.45 -0.96 1.25
N LEU A 16 -7.30 -2.18 0.73
CA LEU A 16 -8.12 -2.65 -0.39
C LEU A 16 -9.62 -2.66 -0.02
N LEU A 17 -9.97 -3.17 1.15
CA LEU A 17 -11.34 -3.19 1.63
C LEU A 17 -11.91 -1.78 1.80
N SER A 18 -11.12 -0.81 2.30
CA SER A 18 -11.60 0.57 2.40
C SER A 18 -11.92 1.17 1.04
N HIS A 19 -11.12 0.91 0.01
CA HIS A 19 -11.38 1.37 -1.35
C HIS A 19 -12.64 0.75 -1.94
N ILE A 20 -12.85 -0.56 -1.72
CA ILE A 20 -14.05 -1.26 -2.19
C ILE A 20 -15.30 -0.67 -1.51
N VAL A 21 -15.27 -0.48 -0.19
CA VAL A 21 -16.41 0.06 0.56
C VAL A 21 -16.73 1.49 0.11
N VAL A 22 -15.73 2.35 -0.04
CA VAL A 22 -15.91 3.74 -0.48
C VAL A 22 -16.41 3.79 -1.92
N SER A 23 -15.87 2.97 -2.82
CA SER A 23 -16.35 2.88 -4.20
C SER A 23 -17.80 2.43 -4.29
N ILE A 24 -18.19 1.42 -3.50
CA ILE A 24 -19.58 0.96 -3.38
C ILE A 24 -20.46 2.10 -2.87
N TYR A 25 -20.06 2.77 -1.78
CA TYR A 25 -20.81 3.88 -1.20
C TYR A 25 -21.03 5.01 -2.22
N LEU A 26 -19.97 5.47 -2.89
CA LEU A 26 -20.03 6.50 -3.93
C LEU A 26 -20.88 6.07 -5.14
N TRP A 27 -21.01 4.76 -5.37
CA TRP A 27 -21.90 4.24 -6.41
C TRP A 27 -23.38 4.38 -6.05
N PHE A 28 -23.73 4.12 -4.79
CA PHE A 28 -25.11 4.11 -4.31
C PHE A 28 -25.59 5.48 -3.82
N VAL A 29 -24.69 6.36 -3.40
CA VAL A 29 -25.04 7.74 -3.10
C VAL A 29 -25.16 8.50 -4.41
N GLU A 30 -26.38 8.95 -4.73
CA GLU A 30 -26.66 9.82 -5.86
C GLU A 30 -26.07 11.22 -5.61
N LEU A 31 -24.76 11.36 -5.83
CA LEU A 31 -24.11 12.66 -5.82
C LEU A 31 -24.50 13.44 -7.10
N PRO A 32 -24.77 14.75 -7.02
CA PRO A 32 -24.82 15.58 -8.23
C PRO A 32 -23.47 15.45 -8.95
N ASN A 33 -23.47 15.02 -10.22
CA ASN A 33 -22.28 14.61 -10.99
C ASN A 33 -21.51 13.39 -10.48
N ALA A 34 -22.18 12.44 -9.81
CA ALA A 34 -21.57 11.18 -9.36
C ALA A 34 -20.91 10.36 -10.47
N ALA A 35 -21.29 10.55 -11.74
CA ALA A 35 -20.71 9.85 -12.88
C ALA A 35 -19.18 9.99 -12.91
N THR A 36 -18.65 11.22 -12.77
CA THR A 36 -17.20 11.49 -12.81
C THR A 36 -16.45 10.85 -11.63
N VAL A 37 -17.06 10.84 -10.44
CA VAL A 37 -16.47 10.20 -9.25
C VAL A 37 -16.42 8.68 -9.40
N LYS A 38 -17.50 8.07 -9.92
CA LYS A 38 -17.58 6.62 -10.18
C LYS A 38 -16.57 6.18 -11.23
N GLU A 39 -16.39 6.98 -12.28
CA GLU A 39 -15.45 6.73 -13.37
C GLU A 39 -13.98 6.77 -12.95
N ILE A 40 -13.64 7.45 -11.85
CA ILE A 40 -12.27 7.53 -11.32
C ILE A 40 -12.03 6.47 -10.24
N THR A 41 -12.94 6.39 -9.26
CA THR A 41 -12.74 5.55 -8.07
C THR A 41 -12.77 4.05 -8.39
N PHE A 42 -13.57 3.63 -9.38
CA PHE A 42 -13.66 2.23 -9.76
C PHE A 42 -12.40 1.71 -10.48
N PRO A 43 -11.87 2.36 -11.54
CA PRO A 43 -10.58 1.95 -12.13
C PRO A 43 -9.42 1.98 -11.13
N VAL A 44 -9.37 3.00 -10.25
CA VAL A 44 -8.34 3.07 -9.19
C VAL A 44 -8.43 1.87 -8.26
N THR A 45 -9.64 1.51 -7.81
CA THR A 45 -9.85 0.34 -6.95
C THR A 45 -9.44 -0.95 -7.63
N ILE A 46 -9.72 -1.12 -8.94
CA ILE A 46 -9.26 -2.28 -9.71
C ILE A 46 -7.74 -2.34 -9.77
N ILE A 47 -7.07 -1.21 -10.04
CA ILE A 47 -5.61 -1.14 -10.11
C ILE A 47 -5.00 -1.52 -8.76
N TYR A 48 -5.54 -1.02 -7.64
CA TYR A 48 -5.10 -1.43 -6.30
C TYR A 48 -5.31 -2.92 -6.04
N ALA A 49 -6.48 -3.46 -6.40
CA ALA A 49 -6.79 -4.87 -6.22
C ALA A 49 -5.79 -5.76 -6.98
N LEU A 50 -5.58 -5.49 -8.27
CA LEU A 50 -4.64 -6.22 -9.11
C LEU A 50 -3.20 -6.04 -8.64
N GLY A 51 -2.81 -4.82 -8.28
CA GLY A 51 -1.49 -4.50 -7.74
C GLY A 51 -1.20 -5.26 -6.45
N PHE A 52 -2.16 -5.31 -5.51
CA PHE A 52 -2.05 -6.05 -4.27
C PHE A 52 -1.95 -7.56 -4.50
N VAL A 53 -2.78 -8.13 -5.37
CA VAL A 53 -2.73 -9.56 -5.72
C VAL A 53 -1.39 -9.92 -6.37
N ASN A 54 -0.94 -9.14 -7.36
CA ASN A 54 0.37 -9.35 -7.99
C ASN A 54 1.51 -9.23 -6.98
N TRP A 55 1.42 -8.27 -6.06
CA TRP A 55 2.39 -8.10 -4.99
C TRP A 55 2.41 -9.32 -4.04
N MET A 56 1.25 -9.83 -3.63
CA MET A 56 1.13 -11.03 -2.79
C MET A 56 1.79 -12.25 -3.46
N ILE A 57 1.49 -12.49 -4.74
CA ILE A 57 2.06 -13.59 -5.51
C ILE A 57 3.59 -13.47 -5.61
N ALA A 58 4.10 -12.27 -5.92
CA ALA A 58 5.53 -12.04 -6.09
C ALA A 58 6.33 -12.19 -4.78
N ASN A 59 5.70 -11.95 -3.63
CA ASN A 59 6.39 -11.89 -2.34
C ASN A 59 6.05 -13.03 -1.36
N GLN A 60 5.11 -13.92 -1.70
CA GLN A 60 4.71 -15.06 -0.85
C GLN A 60 5.89 -15.93 -0.37
N LYS A 61 6.93 -16.09 -1.20
CA LYS A 61 8.12 -16.91 -0.88
C LYS A 61 9.27 -16.11 -0.24
N ARG A 62 9.26 -14.78 -0.32
CA ARG A 62 10.36 -13.91 0.14
C ARG A 62 10.29 -13.54 1.63
N LEU A 63 9.17 -13.83 2.29
CA LEU A 63 8.79 -13.12 3.53
C LEU A 63 8.66 -14.00 4.78
N VAL A 64 9.17 -15.24 4.71
CA VAL A 64 9.27 -16.12 5.87
C VAL A 64 10.66 -15.94 6.49
N GLY A 65 10.79 -15.17 7.57
CA GLY A 65 12.00 -15.27 8.39
C GLY A 65 12.36 -14.08 9.29
N GLU A 66 12.12 -12.84 8.87
CA GLU A 66 12.59 -11.69 9.65
C GLU A 66 11.46 -10.98 10.41
N PRO A 67 11.55 -10.88 11.75
CA PRO A 67 10.58 -10.15 12.54
C PRO A 67 10.73 -8.64 12.36
N VAL A 68 9.61 -7.91 12.42
CA VAL A 68 9.61 -6.43 12.44
C VAL A 68 9.64 -5.92 13.88
N ASN A 69 10.36 -4.83 14.12
CA ASN A 69 10.30 -4.13 15.40
C ASN A 69 8.91 -3.49 15.63
N GLN A 70 8.54 -3.27 16.89
CA GLN A 70 7.24 -2.71 17.22
C GLN A 70 7.05 -1.25 16.76
N GLY A 71 8.10 -0.42 16.80
CA GLY A 71 8.02 0.98 16.35
C GLY A 71 7.66 1.12 14.87
N TYR A 72 8.15 0.22 14.04
CA TYR A 72 7.85 0.12 12.62
C TYR A 72 6.40 -0.32 12.41
N VAL A 73 5.91 -1.31 13.18
CA VAL A 73 4.49 -1.70 13.15
C VAL A 73 3.60 -0.50 13.51
N SER A 74 3.97 0.28 14.53
CA SER A 74 3.25 1.51 14.89
C SER A 74 3.26 2.54 13.77
N MET A 75 4.41 2.76 13.11
CA MET A 75 4.52 3.68 11.97
C MET A 75 3.62 3.26 10.81
N VAL A 76 3.70 2.00 10.37
CA VAL A 76 2.84 1.44 9.30
C VAL A 76 1.37 1.59 9.67
N THR A 77 1.02 1.33 10.93
CA THR A 77 -0.35 1.47 11.42
C THR A 77 -0.83 2.91 11.36
N ILE A 78 0.00 3.88 11.77
CA ILE A 78 -0.33 5.32 11.70
C ILE A 78 -0.55 5.73 10.24
N VAL A 79 0.33 5.32 9.33
CA VAL A 79 0.19 5.62 7.89
C VAL A 79 -1.09 5.02 7.33
N ALA A 80 -1.40 3.77 7.68
CA ALA A 80 -2.62 3.09 7.23
C ALA A 80 -3.88 3.79 7.77
N ILE A 81 -3.90 4.18 9.05
CA ILE A 81 -5.02 4.94 9.64
C ILE A 81 -5.15 6.30 8.96
N ALA A 82 -4.05 7.01 8.74
CA ALA A 82 -4.03 8.32 8.10
C ALA A 82 -4.46 8.26 6.63
N MET A 83 -4.35 7.11 5.98
CA MET A 83 -4.92 6.86 4.65
C MET A 83 -6.42 6.50 4.72
N ILE A 84 -6.78 5.53 5.56
CA ILE A 84 -8.14 4.97 5.63
C ILE A 84 -9.14 6.00 6.16
N VAL A 85 -8.79 6.75 7.21
CA VAL A 85 -9.72 7.68 7.87
C VAL A 85 -10.19 8.78 6.92
N PRO A 86 -9.32 9.53 6.24
CA PRO A 86 -9.76 10.52 5.25
C PRO A 86 -10.48 9.88 4.06
N HIS A 87 -10.05 8.70 3.61
CA HIS A 87 -10.68 8.01 2.48
C HIS A 87 -12.16 7.68 2.76
N ILE A 88 -12.50 7.34 4.02
CA ILE A 88 -13.89 7.14 4.48
C ILE A 88 -14.57 8.46 4.83
N ALA A 89 -13.87 9.39 5.50
CA ALA A 89 -14.47 10.62 6.00
C ALA A 89 -14.81 11.62 4.89
N LEU A 90 -13.96 11.75 3.86
CA LEU A 90 -14.16 12.69 2.76
C LEU A 90 -15.51 12.51 2.03
N PRO A 91 -15.93 11.30 1.64
CA PRO A 91 -17.25 11.09 1.04
C PRO A 91 -18.40 11.29 2.04
N LEU A 92 -18.21 11.00 3.34
CA LEU A 92 -19.24 11.24 4.37
C LEU A 92 -19.43 12.73 4.69
N LEU A 93 -18.35 13.50 4.63
CA LEU A 93 -18.36 14.93 4.90
C LEU A 93 -18.76 15.77 3.68
N PHE A 94 -18.89 15.16 2.49
CA PHE A 94 -19.28 15.83 1.26
C PHE A 94 -20.61 16.59 1.40
N TYR A 95 -21.65 15.91 1.89
CA TYR A 95 -23.00 16.48 2.03
C TYR A 95 -23.07 17.59 3.10
N PRO A 96 -22.59 17.39 4.34
CA PRO A 96 -22.67 18.44 5.37
C PRO A 96 -21.75 19.64 5.12
N MET A 97 -20.66 19.48 4.37
CA MET A 97 -19.74 20.59 4.06
C MET A 97 -20.01 21.28 2.73
N HIS A 98 -21.06 20.86 2.00
CA HIS A 98 -21.41 21.38 0.67
C HIS A 98 -20.20 21.43 -0.30
N LEU A 99 -19.35 20.41 -0.26
CA LEU A 99 -18.19 20.34 -1.15
C LEU A 99 -18.66 20.27 -2.60
N THR A 100 -17.93 20.94 -3.50
CA THR A 100 -18.11 20.73 -4.93
C THR A 100 -17.50 19.39 -5.35
N VAL A 101 -17.94 18.86 -6.50
CA VAL A 101 -17.41 17.62 -7.08
C VAL A 101 -15.91 17.75 -7.37
N ASP A 102 -15.46 18.92 -7.81
CA ASP A 102 -14.04 19.20 -8.05
C ASP A 102 -13.22 19.19 -6.75
N GLN A 103 -13.78 19.73 -5.66
CA GLN A 103 -13.14 19.67 -4.33
C GLN A 103 -13.06 18.23 -3.81
N LEU A 104 -14.11 17.45 -4.01
CA LEU A 104 -14.13 16.03 -3.65
C LEU A 104 -13.07 15.24 -4.45
N ASN A 105 -13.03 15.45 -5.76
CA ASN A 105 -12.04 14.82 -6.64
C ASN A 105 -10.61 15.24 -6.31
N GLY A 106 -10.37 16.53 -6.03
CA GLY A 106 -9.06 17.03 -5.61
C GLY A 106 -8.61 16.44 -4.27
N GLY A 107 -9.54 16.28 -3.32
CA GLY A 107 -9.29 15.60 -2.06
C GLY A 107 -8.91 14.13 -2.25
N PHE A 108 -9.66 13.38 -3.06
CA PHE A 108 -9.31 12.00 -3.40
C PHE A 108 -7.97 11.92 -4.12
N LEU A 109 -7.71 12.75 -5.13
CA LEU A 109 -6.44 12.74 -5.86
C LEU A 109 -5.25 13.02 -4.94
N PHE A 110 -5.39 13.99 -4.02
CA PHE A 110 -4.37 14.27 -3.01
C PHE A 110 -4.14 13.08 -2.09
N LEU A 111 -5.21 12.49 -1.56
CA LEU A 111 -5.12 11.32 -0.68
C LEU A 111 -4.44 10.15 -1.39
N GLU A 112 -4.90 9.80 -2.59
CA GLU A 112 -4.34 8.71 -3.38
C GLU A 112 -2.87 8.94 -3.74
N SER A 113 -2.51 10.16 -4.12
CA SER A 113 -1.13 10.45 -4.54
C SER A 113 -0.17 10.48 -3.35
N ALA A 114 -0.51 11.22 -2.29
CA ALA A 114 0.37 11.40 -1.13
C ALA A 114 0.48 10.13 -0.29
N PHE A 115 -0.65 9.48 0.02
CA PHE A 115 -0.64 8.25 0.83
C PHE A 115 -0.27 7.03 0.00
N GLY A 116 -0.59 6.98 -1.29
CA GLY A 116 -0.09 5.94 -2.19
C GLY A 116 1.44 5.96 -2.29
N ALA A 117 2.04 7.15 -2.39
CA ALA A 117 3.51 7.30 -2.38
C ALA A 117 4.13 6.87 -1.04
N MET A 118 3.55 7.30 0.10
CA MET A 118 4.03 6.87 1.41
C MET A 118 3.89 5.36 1.63
N PHE A 119 2.78 4.76 1.17
CA PHE A 119 2.57 3.32 1.22
C PHE A 119 3.62 2.58 0.39
N ALA A 120 3.88 3.04 -0.84
CA ALA A 120 4.91 2.46 -1.70
C ALA A 120 6.30 2.54 -1.07
N LEU A 121 6.65 3.67 -0.45
CA LEU A 121 7.93 3.85 0.24
C LEU A 121 8.06 2.92 1.45
N VAL A 122 7.06 2.89 2.33
CA VAL A 122 7.07 2.05 3.53
C VAL A 122 7.12 0.57 3.14
N PHE A 123 6.36 0.13 2.14
CA PHE A 123 6.40 -1.26 1.70
C PHE A 123 7.68 -1.61 0.95
N SER A 124 8.24 -0.69 0.16
CA SER A 124 9.55 -0.91 -0.48
C SER A 124 10.67 -1.10 0.54
N ASP A 125 10.61 -0.37 1.65
CA ASP A 125 11.55 -0.47 2.77
C ASP A 125 11.35 -1.76 3.59
N LEU A 126 10.09 -2.14 3.87
CA LEU A 126 9.72 -3.39 4.56
C LEU A 126 10.26 -4.63 3.83
N PHE A 127 10.41 -4.52 2.51
CA PHE A 127 10.79 -5.57 1.59
C PHE A 127 12.07 -5.28 0.83
N GLU A 128 12.97 -4.47 1.41
CA GLU A 128 14.29 -4.15 0.84
C GLU A 128 14.72 -5.24 -0.12
N LYS A 129 14.72 -4.91 -1.42
CA LYS A 129 15.31 -5.81 -2.39
C LYS A 129 16.71 -6.04 -1.86
N LYS A 130 17.07 -7.29 -1.53
CA LYS A 130 18.47 -7.73 -1.47
C LYS A 130 19.08 -7.50 -2.86
N THR A 131 19.28 -6.25 -3.22
CA THR A 131 19.99 -5.82 -4.41
C THR A 131 21.42 -5.71 -3.93
N GLU A 132 22.23 -6.68 -4.36
CA GLU A 132 23.68 -6.59 -4.51
C GLU A 132 24.59 -6.86 -3.29
N ALA A 133 24.19 -6.67 -2.03
CA ALA A 133 25.10 -6.97 -0.91
C ALA A 133 25.40 -8.48 -0.72
N SER A 134 24.50 -9.36 -1.19
CA SER A 134 24.68 -10.83 -1.11
C SER A 134 25.47 -11.42 -2.28
N ALA A 135 25.71 -10.66 -3.36
CA ALA A 135 26.52 -11.12 -4.49
C ALA A 135 28.03 -10.86 -4.26
N ALA A 136 28.36 -9.85 -3.46
CA ALA A 136 29.74 -9.55 -3.08
C ALA A 136 30.32 -10.55 -2.06
N ALA A 137 29.48 -11.12 -1.19
CA ALA A 137 29.93 -12.07 -0.17
C ALA A 137 30.32 -13.46 -0.74
N THR A 138 29.76 -13.87 -1.88
CA THR A 138 30.11 -15.10 -2.58
C THR A 138 31.26 -14.93 -3.56
N ALA A 139 31.58 -13.71 -4.00
CA ALA A 139 32.74 -13.41 -4.84
C ALA A 139 34.06 -13.28 -4.04
N GLY A 140 33.98 -13.14 -2.71
CA GLY A 140 35.14 -12.95 -1.83
C GLY A 140 35.77 -14.23 -1.25
N VAL A 141 35.17 -15.41 -1.47
CA VAL A 141 35.74 -16.69 -1.01
C VAL A 141 36.45 -17.39 -2.18
N ALA A 142 37.47 -16.75 -2.73
CA ALA A 142 38.48 -17.47 -3.49
C ALA A 142 39.37 -18.20 -2.48
N THR A 143 39.10 -19.50 -2.27
CA THR A 143 40.02 -20.36 -1.51
C THR A 143 41.36 -20.42 -2.22
N PRO A 144 42.50 -20.22 -1.54
CA PRO A 144 43.81 -20.44 -2.13
C PRO A 144 43.89 -21.89 -2.65
N ASN A 145 44.30 -22.05 -3.91
CA ASN A 145 44.61 -23.35 -4.48
C ASN A 145 45.83 -23.95 -3.75
N PRO A 146 45.73 -25.09 -3.04
CA PRO A 146 46.86 -25.68 -2.34
C PRO A 146 47.84 -26.41 -3.27
N ALA A 147 47.61 -26.41 -4.59
CA ALA A 147 48.50 -27.01 -5.57
C ALA A 147 49.39 -25.96 -6.26
N ASN A 148 50.39 -25.47 -5.55
CA ASN A 148 51.64 -25.03 -6.17
C ASN A 148 52.80 -25.27 -5.17
N PRO A 149 53.68 -26.25 -5.42
CA PRO A 149 54.85 -26.52 -4.57
C PRO A 149 55.90 -25.41 -4.62
#